data_AF-A0A0Q5B2N5-F1
#
_entry.id   AF-A0A0Q5B2N5-F1
#
_cell.length_a   1.000
_cell.length_b   1.000
_cell.length_c   1.000
_cell.angle_alpha   90.00
_cell.angle_beta   90.00
_cell.angle_gamma   90.00
#
_symmetry.space_group_name_H-M   'P 1'
#
loop_
_entity.id
_entity.type
_entity.pdbx_description
1 polymer ?
#
loop_
_entity_poly.entity_id
_entity_poly.type
_entity_poly.pdbx_seq_one_letter_code
_entity_poly.pdbx_strand_id
1 'polypeptide(L)'
;MSAERRYRRLLRWYPEDWRSEHGEVVLGMLLDDADAAGRDGPDAGEVIGLVIGGIAQHTWRRNDRRRTTATALIVAAVLALFYTVTVTWSPSTAYAGFLGPFSNPTVLVASALAVAAGLALAGRTGAARLLAVASVAGLVVLVVAAERSGWMGPGVGVLALLAPPALSGALPPKDVRGVARDAAAATALVVVLLGAGIAASYSALLVELVAPDVPLPAVDLEFAAFAAAAPLLALAARWPLRRRPRPAGAAT
;
A
#
# COMPACT_ATOMS: atom_id res chain seq x y z
N MET A 1 -19.96 37.91 -21.34
CA MET A 1 -19.83 36.57 -20.72
C MET A 1 -20.35 36.69 -19.29
N SER A 2 -21.32 35.88 -18.86
CA SER A 2 -21.87 35.97 -17.49
C SER A 2 -20.80 35.70 -16.42
N ALA A 3 -20.92 36.34 -15.25
CA ALA A 3 -20.03 36.16 -14.10
C ALA A 3 -19.83 34.68 -13.75
N GLU A 4 -20.93 33.92 -13.76
CA GLU A 4 -20.96 32.47 -13.60
C GLU A 4 -19.97 31.72 -14.52
N ARG A 5 -19.90 32.08 -15.82
CA ARG A 5 -18.96 31.43 -16.75
C ARG A 5 -17.51 31.75 -16.39
N ARG A 6 -17.23 32.95 -15.88
CA ARG A 6 -15.87 33.34 -15.45
C ARG A 6 -15.47 32.55 -14.21
N TYR A 7 -16.32 32.47 -13.20
CA TYR A 7 -16.06 31.66 -11.99
C TYR A 7 -15.93 30.16 -12.31
N ARG A 8 -16.81 29.59 -13.14
CA ARG A 8 -16.65 28.19 -13.60
C ARG A 8 -15.32 27.94 -14.30
N ARG A 9 -14.82 28.90 -15.08
CA ARG A 9 -13.51 28.78 -15.74
C ARG A 9 -12.36 28.83 -14.73
N LEU A 10 -12.46 29.66 -13.69
CA LEU A 10 -11.48 29.70 -12.59
C LEU A 10 -11.50 28.43 -11.76
N LEU A 11 -12.67 27.87 -11.48
CA LEU A 11 -12.77 26.62 -10.74
C LEU A 11 -12.09 25.45 -11.45
N ARG A 12 -11.91 25.47 -12.78
CA ARG A 12 -11.14 24.44 -13.52
C ARG A 12 -9.69 24.27 -13.07
N TRP A 13 -9.13 25.25 -12.34
CA TRP A 13 -7.82 25.10 -11.69
C TRP A 13 -7.83 24.10 -10.53
N TYR A 14 -9.01 23.73 -10.02
CA TYR A 14 -9.19 22.69 -9.03
C TYR A 14 -9.36 21.30 -9.66
N PRO A 15 -8.91 20.22 -8.97
CA PRO A 15 -9.09 18.85 -9.43
C PRO A 15 -10.55 18.49 -9.74
N GLU A 16 -10.79 17.62 -10.71
CA GLU A 16 -12.14 17.25 -11.16
C GLU A 16 -13.04 16.70 -10.05
N ASP A 17 -12.56 15.75 -9.25
CA ASP A 17 -13.36 15.18 -8.16
C ASP A 17 -13.73 16.26 -7.10
N TRP A 18 -12.79 17.16 -6.81
CA TRP A 18 -13.05 18.27 -5.89
C TRP A 18 -14.14 19.19 -6.44
N ARG A 19 -14.08 19.50 -7.74
CA ARG A 19 -15.12 20.28 -8.41
C ARG A 19 -16.47 19.59 -8.40
N SER A 20 -16.52 18.26 -8.57
CA SER A 20 -17.79 17.53 -8.55
C SER A 20 -18.47 17.54 -7.18
N GLU A 21 -17.69 17.57 -6.09
CA GLU A 21 -18.22 17.50 -4.73
C GLU A 21 -18.47 18.87 -4.10
N HIS A 22 -17.59 19.85 -4.36
CA HIS A 22 -17.62 21.17 -3.72
C HIS A 22 -17.86 22.32 -4.70
N GLY A 23 -17.72 22.08 -6.00
CA GLY A 23 -17.66 23.14 -7.01
C GLY A 23 -18.94 23.97 -7.13
N GLU A 24 -20.12 23.34 -7.07
CA GLU A 24 -21.39 24.07 -7.14
C GLU A 24 -21.67 24.90 -5.88
N VAL A 25 -21.30 24.39 -4.70
CA VAL A 25 -21.44 25.12 -3.43
C VAL A 25 -20.53 26.35 -3.41
N VAL A 26 -19.27 26.17 -3.81
CA VAL A 26 -18.30 27.28 -3.88
C VAL A 26 -18.68 28.27 -4.98
N LEU A 27 -19.21 27.80 -6.11
CA LEU A 27 -19.71 28.68 -7.17
C LEU A 27 -20.87 29.55 -6.68
N GLY A 28 -21.83 28.98 -5.95
CA GLY A 28 -22.93 29.73 -5.35
C GLY A 28 -22.42 30.82 -4.41
N MET A 29 -21.54 30.46 -3.48
CA MET A 29 -20.94 31.42 -2.54
C MET A 29 -20.21 32.57 -3.25
N LEU A 30 -19.45 32.28 -4.31
CA LEU A 30 -18.72 33.30 -5.07
C LEU A 30 -19.66 34.24 -5.85
N LEU A 31 -20.81 33.73 -6.31
CA LEU A 31 -21.82 34.55 -6.98
C LEU A 31 -22.58 35.42 -5.97
N ASP A 32 -22.97 34.86 -4.83
CA ASP A 32 -23.62 35.60 -3.75
C ASP A 32 -22.72 36.76 -3.25
N ASP A 33 -21.42 36.51 -3.08
CA ASP A 33 -20.44 37.53 -2.69
C ASP A 33 -20.23 38.61 -3.78
N ALA A 34 -20.29 38.22 -5.05
CA ALA A 34 -20.19 39.17 -6.17
C ALA A 34 -21.43 40.05 -6.26
N ASP A 35 -22.62 39.47 -6.13
CA ASP A 35 -23.91 40.16 -6.16
C ASP A 35 -24.03 41.13 -4.96
N ALA A 36 -23.65 40.68 -3.75
CA ALA A 36 -23.64 41.52 -2.55
C ALA A 36 -22.68 42.71 -2.67
N ALA A 37 -21.56 42.53 -3.39
CA ALA A 37 -20.60 43.58 -3.67
C ALA A 37 -20.96 44.44 -4.91
N GLY A 38 -22.07 44.15 -5.59
CA GLY A 38 -22.48 44.85 -6.82
C GLY A 38 -21.50 44.67 -7.98
N ARG A 39 -20.81 43.52 -8.07
CA ARG A 39 -19.78 43.24 -9.07
C ARG A 39 -20.30 42.30 -10.16
N ASP A 40 -20.03 42.63 -11.41
CA ASP A 40 -20.36 41.78 -12.57
C ASP A 40 -19.37 40.61 -12.80
N GLY A 41 -18.48 40.33 -11.84
CA GLY A 41 -17.52 39.23 -11.95
C GLY A 41 -16.36 39.26 -10.95
N PRO A 42 -15.42 38.30 -11.10
CA PRO A 42 -14.32 38.13 -10.17
C PRO A 42 -13.36 39.31 -10.20
N ASP A 43 -12.93 39.72 -9.01
CA ASP A 43 -11.83 40.68 -8.85
C ASP A 43 -10.45 40.00 -9.08
N ALA A 44 -9.43 40.79 -9.38
CA ALA A 44 -8.05 40.32 -9.55
C ALA A 44 -7.54 39.52 -8.34
N GLY A 45 -7.87 39.93 -7.12
CA GLY A 45 -7.50 39.19 -5.91
C GLY A 45 -8.14 37.80 -5.84
N GLU A 46 -9.43 37.70 -6.17
CA GLU A 46 -10.16 36.43 -6.22
C GLU A 46 -9.63 35.49 -7.32
N VAL A 47 -9.31 36.04 -8.49
CA VAL A 47 -8.70 35.28 -9.59
C VAL A 47 -7.40 34.64 -9.12
N ILE A 48 -6.50 35.42 -8.51
CA ILE A 48 -5.21 34.93 -8.03
C ILE A 48 -5.41 33.91 -6.91
N GLY A 49 -6.30 34.18 -5.95
CA GLY A 49 -6.62 33.28 -4.85
C GLY A 49 -7.12 31.90 -5.31
N LEU A 50 -8.06 31.88 -6.26
CA LEU A 50 -8.61 30.64 -6.82
C LEU A 50 -7.57 29.84 -7.62
N VAL A 51 -6.71 30.53 -8.39
CA VAL A 51 -5.64 29.87 -9.14
C VAL A 51 -4.62 29.25 -8.19
N ILE A 52 -4.15 30.00 -7.19
CA ILE A 52 -3.18 29.51 -6.19
C ILE A 52 -3.80 28.37 -5.38
N GLY A 53 -5.05 28.50 -4.95
CA GLY A 53 -5.78 27.46 -4.22
C GLY A 53 -5.93 26.17 -5.01
N GLY A 54 -6.25 26.27 -6.31
CA GLY A 54 -6.32 25.13 -7.21
C GLY A 54 -4.97 24.43 -7.39
N ILE A 55 -3.88 25.18 -7.59
CA ILE A 55 -2.51 24.65 -7.70
C ILE A 55 -2.06 24.00 -6.39
N ALA A 56 -2.36 24.63 -5.24
CA ALA A 56 -2.05 24.10 -3.92
C ALA A 56 -2.74 22.75 -3.70
N GLN A 57 -4.01 22.61 -4.11
CA GLN A 57 -4.72 21.33 -4.01
C GLN A 57 -4.12 20.22 -4.87
N HIS A 58 -3.67 20.54 -6.09
CA HIS A 58 -2.93 19.58 -6.92
C HIS A 58 -1.62 19.13 -6.25
N THR A 59 -0.92 20.05 -5.60
CA THR A 59 0.35 19.78 -4.92
C THR A 59 0.16 18.96 -3.65
N TRP A 60 -0.87 19.25 -2.85
CA TRP A 60 -1.25 18.45 -1.68
C TRP A 60 -1.54 17.00 -2.09
N ARG A 61 -2.41 16.79 -3.09
CA ARG A 61 -2.75 15.45 -3.59
C ARG A 61 -1.53 14.67 -4.07
N ARG A 62 -0.58 15.33 -4.73
CA ARG A 62 0.69 14.70 -5.14
C ARG A 62 1.53 14.29 -3.93
N ASN A 63 1.61 15.15 -2.92
CA ASN A 63 2.38 14.87 -1.71
C ASN A 63 1.75 13.71 -0.91
N ASP A 64 0.43 13.68 -0.82
CA ASP A 64 -0.30 12.60 -0.14
C ASP A 64 -0.08 11.25 -0.83
N ARG A 65 -0.26 11.17 -2.16
CA ARG A 65 0.03 9.96 -2.95
C ARG A 65 1.49 9.52 -2.85
N ARG A 66 2.44 10.47 -2.80
CA ARG A 66 3.86 10.15 -2.60
C ARG A 66 4.08 9.50 -1.24
N ARG A 67 3.49 10.04 -0.18
CA ARG A 67 3.55 9.45 1.17
C ARG A 67 2.94 8.06 1.18
N THR A 68 1.77 7.86 0.59
CA THR A 68 1.13 6.53 0.51
C THR A 68 2.00 5.52 -0.23
N THR A 69 2.53 5.89 -1.40
CA THR A 69 3.46 5.04 -2.17
C THR A 69 4.71 4.70 -1.34
N ALA A 70 5.32 5.69 -0.68
CA ALA A 70 6.51 5.48 0.13
C ALA A 70 6.24 4.54 1.32
N THR A 71 5.17 4.77 2.09
CA THR A 71 4.82 3.92 3.24
C THR A 71 4.59 2.47 2.81
N ALA A 72 3.82 2.24 1.75
CA ALA A 72 3.54 0.88 1.28
C ALA A 72 4.81 0.16 0.79
N LEU A 73 5.69 0.86 0.07
CA LEU A 73 6.96 0.28 -0.40
C LEU A 73 7.96 0.06 0.73
N ILE A 74 7.98 0.90 1.76
CA ILE A 74 8.79 0.67 2.96
C ILE A 74 8.32 -0.60 3.67
N VAL A 75 7.00 -0.79 3.83
CA VAL A 75 6.45 -2.02 4.42
C VAL A 75 6.86 -3.24 3.59
N ALA A 76 6.72 -3.18 2.26
CA ALA A 76 7.16 -4.26 1.37
C ALA A 76 8.66 -4.57 1.51
N ALA A 77 9.51 -3.53 1.56
CA ALA A 77 10.96 -3.67 1.70
C ALA A 77 11.35 -4.26 3.05
N VAL A 78 10.72 -3.82 4.14
CA VAL A 78 10.97 -4.35 5.50
C VAL A 78 10.58 -5.82 5.59
N LEU A 79 9.40 -6.19 5.07
CA LEU A 79 8.96 -7.59 5.02
C LEU A 79 9.89 -8.45 4.18
N ALA A 80 10.32 -7.96 3.02
CA ALA A 80 11.25 -8.68 2.15
C ALA A 80 12.63 -8.85 2.79
N LEU A 81 13.13 -7.83 3.48
CA LEU A 81 14.38 -7.90 4.24
C LEU A 81 14.26 -8.90 5.39
N PHE A 82 13.17 -8.83 6.16
CA PHE A 82 12.91 -9.78 7.25
C PHE A 82 12.92 -11.22 6.73
N TYR A 83 12.12 -11.52 5.70
CA TYR A 83 12.11 -12.84 5.06
C TYR A 83 13.52 -13.26 4.57
N THR A 84 14.25 -12.33 3.98
CA THR A 84 15.59 -12.62 3.47
C THR A 84 16.55 -13.05 4.59
N VAL A 85 16.53 -12.33 5.72
CA VAL A 85 17.42 -12.58 6.86
C VAL A 85 16.98 -13.81 7.67
N THR A 86 15.69 -14.05 7.83
CA THR A 86 15.19 -15.12 8.73
C THR A 86 14.94 -16.44 8.02
N VAL A 87 14.57 -16.41 6.73
CA VAL A 87 14.19 -17.61 5.98
C VAL A 87 15.24 -17.99 4.94
N THR A 88 15.79 -17.01 4.21
CA THR A 88 16.70 -17.35 3.10
C THR A 88 18.17 -17.34 3.46
N TRP A 89 18.58 -16.65 4.53
CA TRP A 89 19.96 -16.63 4.95
C TRP A 89 20.40 -18.02 5.43
N SER A 90 21.26 -18.69 4.65
CA SER A 90 21.76 -20.03 4.95
C SER A 90 23.22 -20.17 4.46
N PRO A 91 24.18 -19.56 5.16
CA PRO A 91 25.58 -19.50 4.71
C PRO A 91 26.29 -20.86 4.74
N SER A 92 25.72 -21.86 5.41
CA SER A 92 26.33 -23.19 5.62
C SER A 92 25.76 -24.29 4.72
N THR A 93 24.79 -23.98 3.85
CA THR A 93 24.20 -24.96 2.93
C THR A 93 24.35 -24.54 1.47
N ALA A 94 24.43 -25.51 0.56
CA ALA A 94 24.54 -25.25 -0.87
C ALA A 94 23.71 -26.28 -1.64
N TYR A 95 22.64 -25.82 -2.29
CA TYR A 95 21.76 -26.60 -3.15
C TYR A 95 21.50 -25.87 -4.47
N ALA A 96 20.88 -26.54 -5.45
CA ALA A 96 20.57 -25.93 -6.74
C ALA A 96 19.68 -24.68 -6.58
N GLY A 97 20.09 -23.57 -7.22
CA GLY A 97 19.39 -22.29 -7.21
C GLY A 97 19.77 -21.32 -6.07
N PHE A 98 20.77 -21.67 -5.27
CA PHE A 98 21.41 -20.74 -4.32
C PHE A 98 21.95 -19.49 -5.01
N LEU A 99 21.96 -18.38 -4.26
CA LEU A 99 22.63 -17.15 -4.65
C LEU A 99 23.51 -16.67 -3.49
N GLY A 100 24.81 -16.97 -3.53
CA GLY A 100 25.71 -16.62 -2.42
C GLY A 100 25.29 -17.29 -1.10
N PRO A 101 25.17 -16.56 0.03
CA PRO A 101 24.72 -17.13 1.30
C PRO A 101 23.20 -17.29 1.41
N PHE A 102 22.45 -17.12 0.32
CA PHE A 102 20.99 -17.17 0.31
C PHE A 102 20.46 -18.44 -0.37
N SER A 103 19.52 -19.10 0.29
CA SER A 103 18.94 -20.36 -0.16
C SER A 103 18.12 -20.28 -1.43
N ASN A 104 17.68 -19.09 -1.80
CA ASN A 104 17.00 -18.80 -3.04
C ASN A 104 17.20 -17.33 -3.44
N PRO A 105 16.89 -16.93 -4.69
CA PRO A 105 17.20 -15.60 -5.21
C PRO A 105 16.21 -14.51 -4.79
N THR A 106 15.33 -14.71 -3.78
CA THR A 106 14.44 -13.63 -3.32
C THR A 106 15.20 -12.43 -2.76
N VAL A 107 16.47 -12.57 -2.39
CA VAL A 107 17.32 -11.43 -2.03
C VAL A 107 17.37 -10.37 -3.14
N LEU A 108 17.24 -10.76 -4.41
CA LEU A 108 17.15 -9.83 -5.53
C LEU A 108 15.83 -9.04 -5.49
N VAL A 109 14.72 -9.71 -5.17
CA VAL A 109 13.41 -9.08 -5.00
C VAL A 109 13.43 -8.14 -3.79
N ALA A 110 14.01 -8.56 -2.66
CA ALA A 110 14.16 -7.73 -1.48
C ALA A 110 15.00 -6.48 -1.76
N SER A 111 16.12 -6.65 -2.46
CA SER A 111 16.99 -5.54 -2.87
C SER A 111 16.26 -4.57 -3.80
N ALA A 112 15.51 -5.08 -4.77
CA ALA A 112 14.72 -4.26 -5.68
C ALA A 112 13.61 -3.48 -4.95
N LEU A 113 12.92 -4.10 -3.99
CA LEU A 113 11.91 -3.43 -3.17
C LEU A 113 12.54 -2.37 -2.24
N ALA A 114 13.72 -2.63 -1.68
CA ALA A 114 14.47 -1.64 -0.90
C ALA A 114 14.85 -0.41 -1.75
N VAL A 115 15.32 -0.63 -2.97
CA VAL A 115 15.60 0.44 -3.94
C VAL A 115 14.31 1.18 -4.32
N ALA A 116 13.20 0.46 -4.53
CA ALA A 116 11.91 1.07 -4.82
C ALA A 116 11.44 1.99 -3.67
N ALA A 117 11.59 1.55 -2.42
CA ALA A 117 11.30 2.37 -1.24
C ALA A 117 12.19 3.62 -1.19
N GLY A 118 13.50 3.48 -1.44
CA GLY A 118 14.44 4.60 -1.54
C GLY A 118 14.06 5.61 -2.63
N LEU A 119 13.67 5.13 -3.81
CA LEU A 119 13.18 5.98 -4.91
C LEU A 119 11.91 6.73 -4.54
N ALA A 120 10.97 6.08 -3.84
CA ALA A 120 9.75 6.74 -3.37
C ALA A 120 10.04 7.84 -2.33
N LEU A 121 10.96 7.57 -1.39
CA LEU A 121 11.46 8.55 -0.43
C LEU A 121 12.18 9.71 -1.12
N ALA A 122 12.92 9.46 -2.20
CA ALA A 122 13.54 10.50 -3.03
C ALA A 122 12.55 11.26 -3.94
N GLY A 123 11.25 10.91 -3.92
CA GLY A 123 10.22 11.55 -4.76
C GLY A 123 10.19 11.05 -6.20
N ARG A 124 10.97 10.04 -6.56
CA ARG A 124 11.00 9.38 -7.88
C ARG A 124 9.91 8.31 -7.97
N THR A 125 8.66 8.71 -7.75
CA THR A 125 7.51 7.79 -7.60
C THR A 125 7.24 6.95 -8.85
N GLY A 126 7.45 7.47 -10.06
CA GLY A 126 7.31 6.69 -11.29
C GLY A 126 8.27 5.49 -11.34
N ALA A 127 9.55 5.72 -11.09
CA ALA A 127 10.57 4.68 -11.07
C ALA A 127 10.33 3.66 -9.94
N ALA A 128 9.96 4.15 -8.74
CA ALA A 128 9.61 3.30 -7.60
C ALA A 128 8.47 2.33 -7.93
N ARG A 129 7.40 2.81 -8.61
CA ARG A 129 6.25 1.99 -8.98
C ARG A 129 6.61 0.94 -10.03
N LEU A 130 7.35 1.33 -11.07
CA LEU A 130 7.81 0.39 -12.10
C LEU A 130 8.66 -0.72 -11.49
N LEU A 131 9.59 -0.37 -10.61
CA LEU A 131 10.45 -1.33 -9.94
C LEU A 131 9.66 -2.25 -9.00
N ALA A 132 8.66 -1.74 -8.30
CA ALA A 132 7.77 -2.55 -7.47
C ALA A 132 6.96 -3.57 -8.29
N VAL A 133 6.39 -3.16 -9.43
CA VAL A 133 5.69 -4.07 -10.36
C VAL A 133 6.64 -5.12 -10.91
N ALA A 134 7.83 -4.71 -11.35
CA ALA A 134 8.85 -5.63 -11.85
C ALA A 134 9.30 -6.63 -10.77
N SER A 135 9.40 -6.20 -9.51
CA SER A 135 9.74 -7.06 -8.37
C SER A 135 8.68 -8.12 -8.13
N VAL A 136 7.39 -7.75 -8.17
CA VAL A 136 6.28 -8.71 -8.02
C VAL A 136 6.24 -9.68 -9.20
N ALA A 137 6.41 -9.19 -10.44
CA ALA A 137 6.47 -10.06 -11.62
C ALA A 137 7.64 -11.04 -11.55
N GLY A 138 8.83 -10.57 -11.13
CA GLY A 138 10.00 -11.41 -10.90
C GLY A 138 9.74 -12.47 -9.83
N LEU A 139 9.09 -12.11 -8.73
CA LEU A 139 8.72 -13.05 -7.67
C LEU A 139 7.74 -14.13 -8.18
N VAL A 140 6.75 -13.76 -9.00
CA VAL A 140 5.85 -14.74 -9.64
C VAL A 140 6.63 -15.72 -10.52
N VAL A 141 7.58 -15.23 -11.33
CA VAL A 141 8.42 -16.10 -12.17
C VAL A 141 9.24 -17.06 -11.31
N LEU A 142 9.81 -16.58 -10.20
CA LEU A 142 10.58 -17.42 -9.27
C LEU A 142 9.72 -18.50 -8.63
N VAL A 143 8.51 -18.18 -8.17
CA VAL A 143 7.57 -19.16 -7.60
C VAL A 143 7.19 -20.22 -8.63
N VAL A 144 6.83 -19.81 -9.85
CA VAL A 144 6.47 -20.77 -10.92
C VAL A 144 7.66 -21.66 -11.29
N ALA A 145 8.88 -21.09 -11.32
CA ALA A 145 10.08 -21.86 -11.57
C ALA A 145 10.35 -22.87 -10.45
N ALA A 146 10.19 -22.47 -9.18
CA ALA A 146 10.30 -23.33 -8.00
C ALA A 146 9.39 -24.56 -8.11
N GLU A 147 8.10 -24.33 -8.33
CA GLU A 147 7.09 -25.38 -8.48
C GLU A 147 7.40 -26.34 -9.63
N ARG A 148 7.91 -25.83 -10.77
CA ARG A 148 8.18 -26.67 -11.95
C ARG A 148 9.44 -27.49 -11.88
N SER A 149 10.46 -27.01 -11.17
CA SER A 149 11.77 -27.66 -11.13
C SER A 149 12.09 -28.32 -9.79
N GLY A 150 11.19 -28.22 -8.80
CA GLY A 150 11.29 -28.95 -7.53
C GLY A 150 12.46 -28.51 -6.65
N TRP A 151 13.07 -27.36 -6.94
CA TRP A 151 14.12 -26.78 -6.11
C TRP A 151 13.52 -25.92 -4.99
N MET A 152 14.30 -25.66 -3.94
CA MET A 152 13.89 -24.88 -2.75
C MET A 152 13.77 -23.37 -3.02
N GLY A 153 13.01 -22.99 -4.04
CA GLY A 153 12.70 -21.60 -4.36
C GLY A 153 11.61 -20.99 -3.46
N PRO A 154 11.26 -19.71 -3.67
CA PRO A 154 10.18 -19.08 -2.92
C PRO A 154 8.84 -19.74 -3.19
N GLY A 155 8.07 -19.97 -2.13
CA GLY A 155 6.71 -20.49 -2.22
C GLY A 155 5.64 -19.41 -2.37
N VAL A 156 4.41 -19.86 -2.63
CA VAL A 156 3.22 -18.99 -2.76
C VAL A 156 2.99 -18.09 -1.54
N GLY A 157 3.38 -18.55 -0.34
CA GLY A 157 3.30 -17.76 0.89
C GLY A 157 4.10 -16.45 0.83
N VAL A 158 5.30 -16.46 0.24
CA VAL A 158 6.15 -15.27 0.08
C VAL A 158 5.56 -14.29 -0.93
N LEU A 159 4.95 -14.82 -1.99
CA LEU A 159 4.23 -14.01 -2.96
C LEU A 159 3.02 -13.34 -2.33
N ALA A 160 2.21 -14.10 -1.57
CA ALA A 160 1.06 -13.58 -0.83
C ALA A 160 1.48 -12.54 0.22
N LEU A 161 2.68 -12.69 0.77
CA LEU A 161 3.27 -11.76 1.71
C LEU A 161 3.69 -10.43 1.06
N LEU A 162 4.54 -10.50 0.02
CA LEU A 162 5.23 -9.32 -0.50
C LEU A 162 4.43 -8.58 -1.58
N ALA A 163 3.59 -9.28 -2.34
CA ALA A 163 2.86 -8.68 -3.45
C ALA A 163 1.84 -7.61 -3.01
N PRO A 164 1.02 -7.79 -1.96
CA PRO A 164 0.03 -6.79 -1.59
C PRO A 164 0.62 -5.40 -1.26
N PRO A 165 1.58 -5.25 -0.33
CA PRO A 165 2.13 -3.92 -0.04
C PRO A 165 2.92 -3.35 -1.22
N ALA A 166 3.62 -4.18 -2.01
CA ALA A 166 4.33 -3.73 -3.21
C ALA A 166 3.36 -3.17 -4.27
N LEU A 167 2.23 -3.85 -4.50
CA LEU A 167 1.20 -3.44 -5.45
C LEU A 167 0.40 -2.22 -4.96
N SER A 168 0.09 -2.12 -3.66
CA SER A 168 -0.51 -0.91 -3.10
C SER A 168 0.43 0.30 -3.22
N GLY A 169 1.74 0.10 -3.11
CA GLY A 169 2.73 1.15 -3.39
C GLY A 169 2.79 1.52 -4.87
N ALA A 170 2.75 0.52 -5.75
CA ALA A 170 2.77 0.68 -7.20
C ALA A 170 1.52 1.39 -7.75
N LEU A 171 0.36 1.03 -7.21
CA LEU A 171 -0.97 1.43 -7.66
C LEU A 171 -1.75 2.01 -6.47
N PRO A 172 -1.36 3.20 -5.96
CA PRO A 172 -1.98 3.73 -4.75
C PRO A 172 -3.47 3.98 -4.98
N PRO A 173 -4.33 3.58 -4.02
CA PRO A 173 -5.77 3.73 -4.14
C PRO A 173 -6.16 5.21 -4.26
N LYS A 174 -7.24 5.45 -5.02
CA LYS A 174 -7.73 6.82 -5.29
C LYS A 174 -8.46 7.46 -4.10
N ASP A 175 -8.93 6.65 -3.15
CA ASP A 175 -9.77 7.08 -2.03
C ASP A 175 -9.19 6.70 -0.65
N VAL A 176 -9.51 7.51 0.36
CA VAL A 176 -9.14 7.33 1.79
C VAL A 176 -9.57 5.97 2.33
N ARG A 177 -10.71 5.45 1.86
CA ARG A 177 -11.21 4.11 2.22
C ARG A 177 -10.31 2.99 1.66
N GLY A 178 -9.73 3.20 0.48
CA GLY A 178 -8.75 2.28 -0.08
C GLY A 178 -7.43 2.32 0.68
N VAL A 179 -6.97 3.51 1.07
CA VAL A 179 -5.75 3.67 1.89
C VAL A 179 -5.90 2.98 3.25
N ALA A 180 -7.02 3.19 3.94
CA ALA A 180 -7.29 2.55 5.23
C ALA A 180 -7.42 1.03 5.11
N ARG A 181 -8.03 0.54 4.03
CA ARG A 181 -8.16 -0.90 3.75
C ARG A 181 -6.80 -1.55 3.48
N ASP A 182 -5.98 -0.92 2.66
CA ASP A 182 -4.64 -1.43 2.31
C ASP A 182 -3.70 -1.39 3.52
N ALA A 183 -3.77 -0.32 4.33
CA ALA A 183 -3.02 -0.21 5.57
C ALA A 183 -3.45 -1.23 6.62
N ALA A 184 -4.77 -1.46 6.79
CA ALA A 184 -5.30 -2.47 7.71
C ALA A 184 -4.92 -3.89 7.26
N ALA A 185 -5.02 -4.19 5.96
CA ALA A 185 -4.61 -5.48 5.40
C ALA A 185 -3.11 -5.71 5.57
N ALA A 186 -2.27 -4.71 5.29
CA ALA A 186 -0.82 -4.79 5.49
C ALA A 186 -0.45 -4.96 6.96
N THR A 187 -1.10 -4.23 7.86
CA THR A 187 -0.85 -4.33 9.32
C THR A 187 -1.27 -5.68 9.86
N ALA A 188 -2.45 -6.17 9.48
CA ALA A 188 -2.94 -7.48 9.89
C ALA A 188 -2.02 -8.61 9.38
N LEU A 189 -1.54 -8.50 8.14
CA LEU A 189 -0.60 -9.44 7.56
C LEU A 189 0.74 -9.42 8.31
N VAL A 190 1.29 -8.25 8.63
CA VAL A 190 2.51 -8.08 9.46
C VAL A 190 2.34 -8.76 10.82
N VAL A 191 1.21 -8.54 11.50
CA VAL A 191 0.93 -9.14 12.81
C VAL A 191 0.85 -10.66 12.72
N VAL A 192 0.20 -11.21 11.68
CA VAL A 192 0.12 -12.66 11.47
C VAL A 192 1.50 -13.27 11.25
N LEU A 193 2.37 -12.63 10.46
CA LEU A 193 3.72 -13.14 10.20
C LEU A 193 4.62 -13.07 11.43
N LEU A 194 4.55 -11.99 12.19
CA LEU A 194 5.29 -11.87 13.44
C LEU A 194 4.83 -12.94 14.42
N GLY A 195 3.53 -13.19 14.52
CA GLY A 195 2.98 -14.28 15.32
C GLY A 195 3.46 -15.66 14.86
N ALA A 196 3.44 -15.92 13.54
CA ALA A 196 3.91 -17.18 12.97
C ALA A 196 5.41 -17.39 13.19
N GLY A 197 6.24 -16.36 12.97
CA GLY A 197 7.68 -16.42 13.20
C GLY A 197 8.06 -16.59 14.67
N ILE A 198 7.33 -15.94 15.58
CA ILE A 198 7.49 -16.15 17.02
C ILE A 198 7.10 -17.59 17.38
N ALA A 199 5.97 -18.11 16.88
CA ALA A 199 5.53 -19.48 17.15
C ALA A 199 6.50 -20.54 16.58
N ALA A 200 7.04 -20.33 15.37
CA ALA A 200 8.07 -21.15 14.75
C ALA A 200 9.36 -21.17 15.58
N SER A 201 9.80 -19.99 16.03
CA SER A 201 10.99 -19.86 16.89
C SER A 201 10.78 -20.52 18.26
N TYR A 202 9.58 -20.40 18.84
CA TYR A 202 9.24 -20.99 20.14
C TYR A 202 9.10 -22.51 20.07
N SER A 203 8.57 -23.05 18.97
CA SER A 203 8.44 -24.50 18.75
C SER A 203 9.79 -25.15 18.48
N ALA A 204 10.68 -24.50 17.72
CA ALA A 204 12.06 -24.96 17.54
C ALA A 204 12.84 -24.99 18.88
N LEU A 205 12.76 -23.92 19.67
CA LEU A 205 13.38 -23.83 21.00
C LEU A 205 12.83 -24.87 21.98
N LEU A 206 11.51 -25.08 22.01
CA LEU A 206 10.89 -26.08 22.87
C LEU A 206 11.30 -27.50 22.49
N VAL A 207 11.41 -27.81 21.20
CA VAL A 207 11.81 -29.14 20.74
C VAL A 207 13.29 -29.39 21.01
N GLU A 208 14.15 -28.39 20.78
CA GLU A 208 15.57 -28.47 21.15
C GLU A 208 15.76 -28.67 22.67
N LEU A 209 14.89 -28.08 23.49
CA LEU A 209 14.92 -28.21 24.96
C LEU A 209 14.35 -29.55 25.47
N VAL A 210 13.34 -30.11 24.80
CA VAL A 210 12.57 -31.29 25.29
C VAL A 210 12.98 -32.59 24.60
N ALA A 211 13.44 -32.55 23.35
CA ALA A 211 13.75 -33.72 22.55
C ALA A 211 14.83 -33.43 21.48
N PRO A 212 16.10 -33.20 21.89
CA PRO A 212 17.19 -32.78 20.99
C PRO A 212 17.53 -33.80 19.89
N ASP A 213 17.16 -35.06 20.08
CA ASP A 213 17.46 -36.16 19.16
C ASP A 213 16.37 -36.39 18.09
N VAL A 214 15.27 -35.62 18.13
CA VAL A 214 14.14 -35.77 17.19
C VAL A 214 14.35 -34.86 15.97
N PRO A 215 14.53 -35.41 14.75
CA PRO A 215 14.62 -34.60 13.55
C PRO A 215 13.25 -33.96 13.27
N LEU A 216 13.18 -32.64 13.33
CA LEU A 216 11.96 -31.90 13.06
C LEU A 216 11.63 -31.92 11.55
N PRO A 217 10.45 -32.41 11.13
CA PRO A 217 9.86 -31.95 9.89
C PRO A 217 9.34 -30.55 10.16
N ALA A 218 10.19 -29.55 9.93
CA ALA A 218 9.73 -28.16 9.88
C ALA A 218 8.62 -28.06 8.81
N VAL A 219 7.66 -27.16 9.01
CA VAL A 219 6.80 -26.54 7.97
C VAL A 219 5.28 -26.85 8.00
N ASP A 220 4.76 -28.01 8.44
CA ASP A 220 3.34 -28.33 8.15
C ASP A 220 2.27 -27.61 9.00
N LEU A 221 2.54 -27.29 10.28
CA LEU A 221 1.56 -26.61 11.15
C LEU A 221 1.40 -25.12 10.83
N GLU A 222 2.42 -24.52 10.21
CA GLU A 222 2.49 -23.09 9.89
C GLU A 222 1.61 -22.73 8.69
N PHE A 223 1.53 -23.62 7.70
CA PHE A 223 0.66 -23.46 6.53
C PHE A 223 -0.83 -23.49 6.88
N ALA A 224 -1.22 -24.30 7.86
CA ALA A 224 -2.61 -24.40 8.31
C ALA A 224 -3.08 -23.11 9.02
N ALA A 225 -2.22 -22.52 9.86
CA ALA A 225 -2.51 -21.25 10.53
C ALA A 225 -2.58 -20.07 9.53
N PHE A 226 -1.70 -20.05 8.53
CA PHE A 226 -1.70 -19.05 7.46
C PHE A 226 -2.95 -19.14 6.57
N ALA A 227 -3.32 -20.35 6.18
CA ALA A 227 -4.50 -20.61 5.35
C ALA A 227 -5.81 -20.25 6.07
N ALA A 228 -5.87 -20.41 7.40
CA ALA A 228 -7.05 -20.09 8.20
C ALA A 228 -7.21 -18.58 8.47
N ALA A 229 -6.12 -17.84 8.67
CA ALA A 229 -6.17 -16.42 9.04
C ALA A 229 -6.43 -15.47 7.85
N ALA A 230 -5.89 -15.79 6.67
CA ALA A 230 -6.02 -14.96 5.46
C ALA A 230 -7.49 -14.66 5.05
N PRO A 231 -8.43 -15.64 5.00
CA PRO A 231 -9.82 -15.37 4.62
C PRO A 231 -10.58 -14.60 5.71
N LEU A 232 -10.29 -14.82 6.99
CA LEU A 232 -10.93 -14.12 8.11
C LEU A 232 -10.54 -12.64 8.14
N LEU A 233 -9.28 -12.32 7.86
CA LEU A 233 -8.81 -10.95 7.74
C LEU A 233 -9.34 -10.26 6.48
N ALA A 234 -9.46 -11.00 5.36
CA ALA A 234 -10.08 -10.50 4.15
C ALA A 234 -11.59 -10.22 4.33
N LEU A 235 -12.29 -11.00 5.17
CA LEU A 235 -13.69 -10.79 5.54
C LEU A 235 -13.87 -9.63 6.54
N ALA A 236 -12.99 -9.53 7.55
CA ALA A 236 -12.99 -8.41 8.49
C ALA A 236 -12.73 -7.06 7.78
N ALA A 237 -11.85 -7.06 6.78
CA ALA A 237 -11.60 -5.90 5.91
C ALA A 237 -12.75 -5.57 4.94
N ARG A 238 -13.69 -6.50 4.73
CA ARG A 238 -14.91 -6.30 3.93
C ARG A 238 -16.12 -5.88 4.75
N TRP A 239 -16.04 -5.90 6.09
CA TRP A 239 -17.17 -5.50 6.93
C TRP A 239 -17.44 -4.01 6.73
N PRO A 240 -18.56 -3.62 6.09
CA PRO A 240 -18.85 -2.22 5.88
C PRO A 240 -19.04 -1.61 7.26
N LEU A 241 -18.25 -0.59 7.61
CA LEU A 241 -18.61 0.34 8.68
C LEU A 241 -19.97 0.93 8.29
N ARG A 242 -21.04 0.28 8.79
CA ARG A 242 -22.42 0.72 8.61
C ARG A 242 -22.44 2.18 9.00
N ARG A 243 -22.67 3.05 8.02
CA ARG A 243 -22.95 4.46 8.28
C ARG A 243 -24.09 4.46 9.30
N ARG A 244 -23.85 5.01 10.49
CA ARG A 244 -24.96 5.38 11.37
C ARG A 244 -25.89 6.26 10.52
N PRO A 245 -27.20 5.96 10.44
CA PRO A 245 -28.14 6.88 9.83
C PRO A 245 -27.96 8.25 10.51
N ARG A 246 -27.79 9.32 9.73
CA ARG A 246 -27.95 10.68 10.26
C ARG A 246 -29.34 10.72 10.91
N PRO A 247 -29.49 11.17 12.16
CA PRO A 247 -30.83 11.44 12.67
C PRO A 247 -31.48 12.45 11.74
N ALA A 248 -32.59 12.04 11.12
CA ALA A 248 -33.48 12.96 10.44
C ALA A 248 -33.92 14.01 11.46
N GLY A 249 -34.02 15.26 11.01
CA GLY A 249 -34.17 16.42 11.86
C GLY A 249 -35.24 16.28 12.94
N ALA A 250 -34.90 16.71 14.15
CA ALA A 250 -35.88 17.28 15.05
C ALA A 250 -35.97 18.77 14.71
N ALA A 251 -36.82 19.07 13.74
CA ALA A 251 -37.42 20.39 13.59
C ALA A 251 -38.77 20.33 14.31
N THR A 252 -38.83 20.92 15.50
CA THR A 252 -39.94 21.71 16.07
C THR A 252 -39.37 22.47 17.24
#